data_AF-A0A2N2C0Y0-F1
#
_entry.id   AF-A0A2N2C0Y0-F1
#
_cell.length_a   1.000
_cell.length_b   1.000
_cell.length_c   1.000
_cell.angle_alpha   90.00
_cell.angle_beta   90.00
_cell.angle_gamma   90.00
#
_symmetry.space_group_name_H-M   'P 1'
#
loop_
_entity.id
_entity.type
_entity.pdbx_description
1 polymer ?
#
loop_
_entity_poly.entity_id
_entity_poly.type
_entity_poly.pdbx_seq_one_letter_code
_entity_poly.pdbx_strand_id
1 'polypeptide(L)'
;MSVRKRLSKTANISLVPSLLGLLILLVLGTFYGRDALHLLTLDRIQSFQQLTSYAQSDRSFALIRSANVVNTEIYVTVDELFGEKNYYGYIAQLEDKYFLFFSSSRADTASENLILSKWWSQSESMNVFRQMVVNDLAKSSDFTQEEVDNLIFSDVFLNVDDIIMSSLAISLIWGFLLFTLLLLFYKSLAIKLGIFSDKVESAVLDYDLGYLNVLYFDKYWTIGEQHLIYHNKTFKILNISDIREIHFFENRMIIYFENYRTTIFTSQKQLNQWLESWKIQRRHYDEPVNQL
;
A
#
# COMPACT_ATOMS: atom_id res chain seq x y z
N MET A 1 25.11 25.32 -10.18
CA MET A 1 23.71 24.91 -10.46
C MET A 1 22.88 25.13 -9.21
N SER A 2 21.90 26.05 -9.26
CA SER A 2 21.12 26.49 -8.09
C SER A 2 20.33 25.35 -7.44
N VAL A 3 20.10 25.43 -6.13
CA VAL A 3 19.32 24.46 -5.34
C VAL A 3 17.93 24.25 -5.95
N ARG A 4 17.30 25.33 -6.42
CA ARG A 4 16.03 25.30 -7.18
C ARG A 4 16.09 24.42 -8.44
N LYS A 5 17.19 24.46 -9.21
CA LYS A 5 17.38 23.59 -10.39
C LYS A 5 17.62 22.13 -10.02
N ARG A 6 18.21 21.84 -8.84
CA ARG A 6 18.37 20.44 -8.36
C ARG A 6 17.07 19.88 -7.81
N LEU A 7 16.37 20.63 -6.96
CA LEU A 7 15.06 20.25 -6.41
C LEU A 7 14.01 20.08 -7.52
N SER A 8 13.96 20.97 -8.51
CA SER A 8 13.03 20.82 -9.63
C SER A 8 13.35 19.61 -10.51
N LYS A 9 14.63 19.29 -10.70
CA LYS A 9 15.05 18.10 -11.45
C LYS A 9 14.67 16.81 -10.71
N THR A 10 14.91 16.73 -9.40
CA THR A 10 14.51 15.57 -8.57
C THR A 10 12.99 15.43 -8.48
N ALA A 11 12.25 16.54 -8.36
CA ALA A 11 10.79 16.54 -8.36
C ALA A 11 10.22 16.08 -9.71
N ASN A 12 10.78 16.52 -10.84
CA ASN A 12 10.36 16.06 -12.16
C ASN A 12 10.66 14.58 -12.41
N ILE A 13 11.83 14.09 -11.97
CA ILE A 13 12.18 12.66 -12.06
C ILE A 13 11.27 11.79 -11.20
N SER A 14 10.73 12.32 -10.08
CA SER A 14 9.80 11.59 -9.21
C SER A 14 8.33 11.71 -9.66
N LEU A 15 7.91 12.83 -10.25
CA LEU A 15 6.53 13.10 -10.68
C LEU A 15 6.08 12.23 -11.86
N VAL A 16 6.93 12.06 -12.87
CA VAL A 16 6.59 11.29 -14.07
C VAL A 16 6.32 9.80 -13.75
N PRO A 17 7.21 9.07 -13.04
CA PRO A 17 6.95 7.68 -12.68
C PRO A 17 5.85 7.53 -11.62
N SER A 18 5.65 8.48 -10.71
CA SER A 18 4.52 8.41 -9.77
C SER A 18 3.17 8.64 -10.45
N LEU A 19 3.10 9.54 -11.44
CA LEU A 19 1.91 9.73 -12.28
C LEU A 19 1.61 8.47 -13.11
N LEU A 20 2.62 7.92 -13.79
CA LEU A 20 2.49 6.67 -14.56
C LEU A 20 2.06 5.50 -13.65
N GLY A 21 2.68 5.37 -12.48
CA GLY A 21 2.32 4.38 -11.48
C GLY A 21 0.87 4.54 -11.01
N LEU A 22 0.44 5.77 -10.71
CA LEU A 22 -0.96 6.09 -10.36
C LEU A 22 -1.93 5.71 -11.48
N LEU A 23 -1.59 6.01 -12.73
CA LEU A 23 -2.46 5.74 -13.88
C LEU A 23 -2.64 4.24 -14.10
N ILE A 24 -1.55 3.46 -14.03
CA ILE A 24 -1.60 2.00 -14.10
C ILE A 24 -2.40 1.43 -12.92
N LEU A 25 -2.17 1.93 -11.70
CA LEU A 25 -2.82 1.44 -10.50
C LEU A 25 -4.31 1.79 -10.47
N LEU A 26 -4.72 2.91 -11.05
CA LEU A 26 -6.12 3.27 -11.25
C LEU A 26 -6.79 2.36 -12.28
N VAL A 27 -6.18 2.14 -13.44
CA VAL A 27 -6.74 1.27 -14.49
C VAL A 27 -6.95 -0.15 -13.97
N LEU A 28 -5.92 -0.77 -13.40
CA LEU A 28 -6.02 -2.12 -12.83
C LEU A 28 -6.92 -2.16 -11.59
N GLY A 29 -6.94 -1.05 -10.83
CA GLY A 29 -7.68 -0.92 -9.59
C GLY A 29 -9.19 -0.83 -9.71
N THR A 30 -9.71 -0.37 -10.86
CA THR A 30 -11.15 -0.21 -11.04
C THR A 30 -11.93 -1.52 -10.90
N PHE A 31 -11.35 -2.65 -11.33
CA PHE A 31 -11.94 -3.98 -11.15
C PHE A 31 -12.01 -4.36 -9.67
N TYR A 32 -10.88 -4.31 -8.96
CA TYR A 32 -10.83 -4.66 -7.53
C TYR A 32 -11.68 -3.73 -6.66
N GLY A 33 -11.66 -2.43 -6.95
CA GLY A 33 -12.45 -1.44 -6.21
C GLY A 33 -13.97 -1.64 -6.39
N ARG A 34 -14.42 -2.03 -7.59
CA ARG A 34 -15.82 -2.34 -7.85
C ARG A 34 -16.26 -3.57 -7.05
N ASP A 35 -15.49 -4.65 -7.09
CA ASP A 35 -15.84 -5.89 -6.37
C ASP A 35 -15.82 -5.66 -4.86
N ALA A 36 -14.82 -4.94 -4.33
CA ALA A 36 -14.77 -4.54 -2.93
C ALA A 36 -15.99 -3.70 -2.52
N LEU A 37 -16.46 -2.79 -3.38
CA LEU A 37 -17.65 -1.97 -3.08
C LEU A 37 -18.93 -2.79 -3.06
N HIS A 38 -19.08 -3.75 -3.98
CA HIS A 38 -20.19 -4.71 -3.94
C HIS A 38 -20.13 -5.61 -2.69
N LEU A 39 -18.94 -5.99 -2.23
CA LEU A 39 -18.75 -6.73 -0.97
C LEU A 39 -19.07 -5.89 0.28
N LEU A 40 -18.88 -4.56 0.23
CA LEU A 40 -19.28 -3.67 1.32
C LEU A 40 -20.79 -3.39 1.35
N THR A 41 -21.49 -3.62 0.23
CA THR A 41 -22.92 -3.35 0.06
C THR A 41 -23.70 -4.63 -0.25
N LEU A 42 -23.39 -5.71 0.49
CA LEU A 42 -24.03 -7.00 0.31
C LEU A 42 -25.52 -6.92 0.61
N ASP A 43 -26.32 -7.27 -0.39
CA ASP A 43 -27.74 -7.52 -0.19
C ASP A 43 -27.94 -8.77 0.66
N ARG A 44 -28.86 -8.69 1.62
CA ARG A 44 -29.28 -9.86 2.40
C ARG A 44 -30.56 -10.41 1.80
N ILE A 45 -30.47 -11.60 1.23
CA ILE A 45 -31.59 -12.37 0.71
C ILE A 45 -32.20 -13.15 1.86
N GLN A 46 -33.46 -12.85 2.16
CA GLN A 46 -34.24 -13.44 3.25
C GLN A 46 -35.48 -14.20 2.74
N SER A 47 -35.86 -14.01 1.48
CA SER A 47 -36.99 -14.70 0.87
C SER A 47 -36.67 -15.23 -0.52
N PHE A 48 -37.45 -16.22 -0.96
CA PHE A 48 -37.29 -16.80 -2.29
C PHE A 48 -37.61 -15.80 -3.41
N GLN A 49 -38.54 -14.87 -3.18
CA GLN A 49 -38.84 -13.80 -4.13
C GLN A 49 -37.64 -12.87 -4.35
N GLN A 50 -36.91 -12.57 -3.26
CA GLN A 50 -35.66 -11.79 -3.34
C GLN A 50 -34.58 -12.57 -4.08
N LEU A 51 -34.46 -13.89 -3.81
CA LEU A 51 -33.52 -14.75 -4.52
C LEU A 51 -33.79 -14.78 -6.03
N THR A 52 -35.05 -14.93 -6.42
CA THR A 52 -35.48 -14.95 -7.82
C THR A 52 -35.18 -13.62 -8.51
N SER A 53 -35.52 -12.50 -7.85
CA SER A 53 -35.25 -11.16 -8.37
C SER A 53 -33.75 -10.88 -8.47
N TYR A 54 -32.98 -11.40 -7.53
CA TYR A 54 -31.53 -11.27 -7.49
C TYR A 54 -30.85 -12.04 -8.64
N ALA A 55 -31.26 -13.29 -8.89
CA ALA A 55 -30.73 -14.11 -9.97
C ALA A 55 -30.93 -13.50 -11.36
N GLN A 56 -32.01 -12.73 -11.53
CA GLN A 56 -32.32 -11.99 -12.76
C GLN A 56 -31.65 -10.62 -12.85
N SER A 57 -30.98 -10.18 -11.78
CA SER A 57 -30.39 -8.84 -11.69
C SER A 57 -28.94 -8.79 -12.17
N ASP A 58 -28.43 -7.57 -12.34
CA ASP A 58 -27.04 -7.36 -12.71
C ASP A 58 -26.04 -7.53 -11.56
N ARG A 59 -26.50 -7.91 -10.36
CA ARG A 59 -25.73 -7.97 -9.13
C ARG A 59 -24.82 -9.20 -9.08
N SER A 60 -23.65 -9.05 -8.45
CA SER A 60 -22.65 -10.11 -8.36
C SER A 60 -22.76 -10.89 -7.05
N PHE A 61 -22.77 -10.20 -5.90
CA PHE A 61 -22.70 -10.82 -4.57
C PHE A 61 -23.93 -10.57 -3.70
N ALA A 62 -24.38 -11.60 -2.98
CA ALA A 62 -25.42 -11.48 -1.97
C ALA A 62 -25.16 -12.44 -0.80
N LEU A 63 -25.68 -12.10 0.37
CA LEU A 63 -25.72 -12.96 1.54
C LEU A 63 -27.07 -13.68 1.58
N ILE A 64 -27.07 -15.01 1.64
CA ILE A 64 -28.25 -15.81 1.93
C ILE A 64 -28.14 -16.38 3.32
N ARG A 65 -29.22 -16.30 4.08
CA ARG A 65 -29.38 -17.05 5.32
C ARG A 65 -30.18 -18.31 5.06
N SER A 66 -29.54 -19.47 5.19
CA SER A 66 -30.18 -20.78 4.99
C SER A 66 -30.50 -21.43 6.33
N ALA A 67 -31.66 -22.06 6.42
CA ALA A 67 -32.08 -22.74 7.65
C ALA A 67 -31.45 -24.13 7.79
N ASN A 68 -31.24 -24.82 6.67
CA ASN A 68 -30.68 -26.15 6.61
C ASN A 68 -29.78 -26.27 5.36
N VAL A 69 -28.61 -26.88 5.53
CA VAL A 69 -27.62 -27.09 4.47
C VAL A 69 -27.22 -28.55 4.49
N VAL A 70 -27.35 -29.24 3.37
CA VAL A 70 -27.08 -30.67 3.22
C VAL A 70 -26.13 -30.89 2.05
N ASN A 71 -25.08 -31.67 2.26
CA ASN A 71 -24.14 -32.07 1.20
C ASN A 71 -24.79 -33.12 0.30
N THR A 72 -24.61 -33.01 -1.01
CA THR A 72 -25.22 -33.94 -1.98
C THR A 72 -24.29 -35.08 -2.41
N GLU A 73 -23.06 -35.12 -1.90
CA GLU A 73 -21.97 -36.00 -2.33
C GLU A 73 -21.59 -35.88 -3.82
N ILE A 74 -22.07 -34.83 -4.49
CA ILE A 74 -21.71 -34.53 -5.87
C ILE A 74 -20.54 -33.56 -5.86
N TYR A 75 -19.51 -33.90 -6.62
CA TYR A 75 -18.27 -33.12 -6.69
C TYR A 75 -17.97 -32.75 -8.13
N VAL A 76 -17.54 -31.51 -8.35
CA VAL A 76 -17.14 -31.01 -9.66
C VAL A 76 -15.74 -30.43 -9.56
N THR A 77 -14.88 -30.78 -10.52
CA THR A 77 -13.57 -30.15 -10.69
C THR A 77 -13.68 -29.08 -11.75
N VAL A 78 -13.19 -27.88 -11.43
CA VAL A 78 -13.21 -26.72 -12.32
C VAL A 78 -11.77 -26.28 -12.59
N ASP A 79 -11.44 -26.11 -13.86
CA ASP A 79 -10.17 -25.53 -14.28
C ASP A 79 -10.18 -24.02 -14.03
N GLU A 80 -9.41 -23.56 -13.05
CA GLU A 80 -9.18 -22.14 -12.79
C GLU A 80 -7.80 -21.69 -13.32
N LEU A 81 -7.62 -20.37 -13.46
CA LEU A 81 -6.36 -19.75 -13.92
C LEU A 81 -5.11 -20.17 -13.14
N PHE A 82 -5.29 -20.68 -11.91
CA PHE A 82 -4.21 -21.07 -11.00
C PHE A 82 -4.21 -22.58 -10.66
N GLY A 83 -4.99 -23.38 -11.38
CA GLY A 83 -5.05 -24.84 -11.22
C GLY A 83 -6.47 -25.37 -11.12
N GLU A 84 -6.59 -26.70 -11.02
CA GLU A 84 -7.86 -27.39 -10.79
C GLU A 84 -8.34 -27.16 -9.35
N LYS A 85 -9.61 -26.77 -9.21
CA LYS A 85 -10.24 -26.62 -7.91
C LYS A 85 -11.48 -27.50 -7.79
N ASN A 86 -11.58 -28.22 -6.67
CA ASN A 86 -12.71 -29.08 -6.39
C ASN A 86 -13.81 -28.31 -5.67
N TYR A 87 -15.03 -28.45 -6.17
CA TYR A 87 -16.23 -27.88 -5.62
C TYR A 87 -17.18 -28.99 -5.18
N TYR A 88 -17.81 -28.76 -4.02
CA TYR A 88 -18.71 -29.69 -3.35
C TYR A 88 -20.15 -29.17 -3.50
N GLY A 89 -21.05 -30.03 -3.96
CA GLY A 89 -22.46 -29.71 -4.15
C GLY A 89 -23.24 -29.74 -2.84
N TYR A 90 -24.07 -28.73 -2.65
CA TYR A 90 -24.94 -28.60 -1.49
C TYR A 90 -26.36 -28.19 -1.91
N ILE A 91 -27.32 -28.65 -1.12
CA ILE A 91 -28.71 -28.18 -1.14
C ILE A 91 -28.93 -27.38 0.12
N ALA A 92 -29.50 -26.18 -0.02
CA ALA A 92 -29.93 -25.38 1.11
C ALA A 92 -31.42 -25.06 1.03
N GLN A 93 -32.05 -24.94 2.20
CA GLN A 93 -33.42 -24.51 2.33
C GLN A 93 -33.52 -23.01 2.62
N LEU A 94 -34.33 -22.32 1.81
CA LEU A 94 -34.76 -20.94 2.02
C LEU A 94 -36.29 -20.90 1.97
N GLU A 95 -36.92 -20.54 3.10
CA GLU A 95 -38.37 -20.64 3.28
C GLU A 95 -38.88 -22.09 3.01
N ASP A 96 -39.81 -22.26 2.08
CA ASP A 96 -40.41 -23.53 1.68
C ASP A 96 -39.72 -24.18 0.47
N LYS A 97 -38.62 -23.58 -0.03
CA LYS A 97 -37.95 -24.01 -1.25
C LYS A 97 -36.48 -24.31 -1.04
N TYR A 98 -35.92 -25.05 -1.98
CA TYR A 98 -34.53 -25.45 -1.98
C TYR A 98 -33.76 -24.73 -3.08
N PHE A 99 -32.50 -24.40 -2.82
CA PHE A 99 -31.59 -23.89 -3.83
C PHE A 99 -30.28 -24.68 -3.80
N LEU A 100 -29.63 -24.71 -4.95
CA LEU A 100 -28.43 -25.49 -5.20
C LEU A 100 -27.22 -24.56 -5.19
N PHE A 101 -26.14 -24.98 -4.54
CA PHE A 101 -24.89 -24.23 -4.60
C PHE A 101 -23.66 -25.13 -4.48
N PHE A 102 -22.54 -24.63 -5.01
CA PHE A 102 -21.23 -25.24 -4.89
C PHE A 102 -20.36 -24.48 -3.90
N SER A 103 -19.59 -25.18 -3.07
CA SER A 103 -18.61 -24.57 -2.17
C SER A 103 -17.24 -25.22 -2.35
N SER A 104 -16.16 -24.46 -2.24
CA SER A 104 -14.80 -25.02 -2.18
C SER A 104 -14.42 -25.55 -0.80
N SER A 105 -15.17 -25.16 0.23
CA SER A 105 -14.96 -25.61 1.60
C SER A 105 -15.87 -26.78 1.93
N ARG A 106 -15.30 -27.86 2.46
CA ARG A 106 -16.09 -28.99 3.00
C ARG A 106 -16.81 -28.66 4.30
N ALA A 107 -16.50 -27.53 4.93
CA ALA A 107 -16.92 -27.21 6.29
C ALA A 107 -18.24 -26.40 6.39
N ASP A 108 -19.00 -26.29 5.30
CA ASP A 108 -20.25 -25.49 5.25
C ASP A 108 -21.35 -26.08 6.15
N THR A 109 -21.28 -25.69 7.43
CA THR A 109 -22.34 -25.81 8.44
C THR A 109 -22.83 -24.42 8.87
N ALA A 110 -22.40 -23.37 8.18
CA ALA A 110 -22.70 -21.99 8.52
C ALA A 110 -24.11 -21.60 8.03
N SER A 111 -24.82 -20.84 8.87
CA SER A 111 -26.19 -20.37 8.62
C SER A 111 -26.27 -19.21 7.61
N GLU A 112 -25.15 -18.60 7.26
CA GLU A 112 -25.08 -17.47 6.34
C GLU A 112 -24.00 -17.76 5.29
N ASN A 113 -24.43 -17.99 4.04
CA ASN A 113 -23.55 -18.27 2.92
C ASN A 113 -23.57 -17.07 1.97
N LEU A 114 -22.39 -16.64 1.51
CA LEU A 114 -22.29 -15.57 0.54
C LEU A 114 -22.22 -16.16 -0.87
N ILE A 115 -23.21 -15.81 -1.69
CA ILE A 115 -23.44 -16.40 -3.00
C ILE A 115 -23.09 -15.45 -4.15
N LEU A 116 -22.56 -16.01 -5.23
CA LEU A 116 -22.32 -15.36 -6.52
C LEU A 116 -23.31 -15.87 -7.58
N SER A 117 -24.03 -14.96 -8.23
CA SER A 117 -25.08 -15.30 -9.23
C SER A 117 -24.57 -15.30 -10.68
N LYS A 118 -23.61 -14.43 -11.01
CA LYS A 118 -23.56 -13.90 -12.38
C LYS A 118 -22.52 -14.52 -13.33
N TRP A 119 -21.50 -15.17 -12.79
CA TRP A 119 -20.35 -15.61 -13.61
C TRP A 119 -20.37 -17.11 -13.95
N TRP A 120 -21.22 -17.89 -13.29
CA TRP A 120 -21.13 -19.35 -13.34
C TRP A 120 -22.42 -20.06 -13.75
N SER A 121 -23.58 -19.39 -13.69
CA SER A 121 -24.89 -19.98 -13.99
C SER A 121 -25.03 -20.55 -15.41
N GLN A 122 -24.15 -20.18 -16.34
CA GLN A 122 -24.12 -20.71 -17.71
C GLN A 122 -23.14 -21.89 -17.91
N SER A 123 -22.48 -22.36 -16.85
CA SER A 123 -21.54 -23.49 -16.94
C SER A 123 -22.28 -24.81 -17.17
N GLU A 124 -21.83 -25.59 -18.15
CA GLU A 124 -22.36 -26.93 -18.44
C GLU A 124 -22.33 -27.83 -17.20
N SER A 125 -21.28 -27.72 -16.37
CA SER A 125 -21.14 -28.48 -15.12
C SER A 125 -22.25 -28.19 -14.11
N MET A 126 -22.75 -26.95 -14.05
CA MET A 126 -23.85 -26.58 -13.16
C MET A 126 -25.20 -27.14 -13.65
N ASN A 127 -25.41 -27.16 -14.96
CA ASN A 127 -26.59 -27.81 -15.53
C ASN A 127 -26.60 -29.32 -15.27
N VAL A 128 -25.45 -29.98 -15.41
CA VAL A 128 -25.28 -31.40 -15.08
C VAL A 128 -25.54 -31.65 -13.60
N PHE A 129 -24.98 -30.83 -12.71
CA PHE A 129 -25.22 -30.93 -11.27
C PHE A 129 -26.71 -30.84 -10.92
N ARG A 130 -27.39 -29.81 -11.44
CA ARG A 130 -28.84 -29.66 -11.26
C ARG A 130 -29.58 -30.91 -11.71
N GLN A 131 -29.28 -31.42 -12.91
CA GLN A 131 -29.93 -32.62 -13.44
C GLN A 131 -29.68 -33.84 -12.57
N MET A 132 -28.46 -34.04 -12.06
CA MET A 132 -28.13 -35.15 -11.17
C MET A 132 -28.93 -35.06 -9.85
N VAL A 133 -28.98 -33.89 -9.23
CA VAL A 133 -29.76 -33.67 -7.99
C VAL A 133 -31.25 -33.89 -8.21
N VAL A 134 -31.82 -33.33 -9.29
CA VAL A 134 -33.24 -33.51 -9.63
C VAL A 134 -33.56 -34.99 -9.87
N ASN A 135 -32.71 -35.70 -10.61
CA ASN A 135 -32.89 -37.13 -10.89
C ASN A 135 -32.83 -37.98 -9.63
N ASP A 136 -31.91 -37.68 -8.71
CA ASP A 136 -31.77 -38.44 -7.46
C ASP A 136 -32.91 -38.15 -6.50
N LEU A 137 -33.40 -36.90 -6.44
CA LEU A 137 -34.60 -36.56 -5.66
C LEU A 137 -35.85 -37.24 -6.23
N ALA A 138 -36.09 -37.16 -7.54
CA ALA A 138 -37.25 -37.82 -8.17
C ALA A 138 -37.22 -39.36 -8.05
N LYS A 139 -36.04 -39.98 -7.91
CA LYS A 139 -35.92 -41.43 -7.68
C LYS A 139 -36.08 -41.84 -6.22
N SER A 140 -35.66 -40.99 -5.28
CA SER A 140 -35.65 -41.30 -3.85
C SER A 140 -36.93 -40.92 -3.13
N SER A 141 -37.74 -40.07 -3.75
CA SER A 141 -38.95 -39.50 -3.17
C SER A 141 -40.09 -39.69 -4.17
N ASP A 142 -41.32 -40.03 -3.72
CA ASP A 142 -42.49 -40.29 -4.58
C ASP A 142 -42.99 -39.06 -5.38
N PHE A 143 -42.14 -38.05 -5.55
CA PHE A 143 -42.45 -36.81 -6.25
C PHE A 143 -42.27 -36.97 -7.76
N THR A 144 -43.19 -36.38 -8.49
CA THR A 144 -43.08 -36.18 -9.92
C THR A 144 -41.96 -35.17 -10.23
N GLN A 145 -41.44 -35.22 -11.45
CA GLN A 145 -40.41 -34.27 -11.89
C GLN A 145 -40.89 -32.81 -11.84
N GLU A 146 -42.17 -32.58 -12.11
CA GLU A 146 -42.79 -31.24 -12.01
C GLU A 146 -42.84 -30.74 -10.56
N GLU A 147 -43.09 -31.61 -9.58
CA GLU A 147 -43.06 -31.23 -8.17
C GLU A 147 -41.64 -30.90 -7.70
N VAL A 148 -40.65 -31.68 -8.13
CA VAL A 148 -39.23 -31.42 -7.82
C VAL A 148 -38.76 -30.10 -8.44
N ASP A 149 -39.11 -29.84 -9.71
CA ASP A 149 -38.76 -28.59 -10.40
C ASP A 149 -39.44 -27.35 -9.76
N ASN A 150 -40.61 -27.51 -9.13
CA ASN A 150 -41.29 -26.43 -8.40
C ASN A 150 -40.68 -26.14 -7.01
N LEU A 151 -40.10 -27.17 -6.39
CA LEU A 151 -39.45 -27.09 -5.07
C LEU A 151 -38.02 -26.55 -5.14
N ILE A 152 -37.31 -26.84 -6.23
CA ILE A 152 -35.89 -26.48 -6.41
C ILE A 152 -35.78 -25.24 -7.30
N PHE A 153 -35.04 -24.24 -6.83
CA PHE A 153 -34.68 -23.07 -7.63
C PHE A 153 -33.84 -23.49 -8.85
N SER A 154 -34.16 -22.95 -10.02
CA SER A 154 -33.56 -23.37 -11.28
C SER A 154 -32.06 -23.06 -11.39
N ASP A 155 -31.59 -22.00 -10.73
CA ASP A 155 -30.19 -21.58 -10.86
C ASP A 155 -29.31 -22.18 -9.77
N VAL A 156 -28.07 -22.48 -10.15
CA VAL A 156 -27.03 -22.96 -9.26
C VAL A 156 -26.11 -21.80 -8.88
N PHE A 157 -25.84 -21.66 -7.59
CA PHE A 157 -24.98 -20.61 -7.05
C PHE A 157 -23.60 -21.13 -6.67
N LEU A 158 -22.67 -20.21 -6.40
CA LEU A 158 -21.36 -20.51 -5.84
C LEU A 158 -21.22 -19.83 -4.47
N ASN A 159 -20.88 -20.59 -3.44
CA ASN A 159 -20.37 -20.02 -2.19
C ASN A 159 -18.97 -19.45 -2.45
N VAL A 160 -18.81 -18.16 -2.20
CA VAL A 160 -17.58 -17.40 -2.47
C VAL A 160 -16.86 -16.94 -1.20
N ASP A 161 -17.19 -17.47 -0.02
CA ASP A 161 -16.55 -17.08 1.24
C ASP A 161 -15.00 -17.15 1.17
N ASP A 162 -14.46 -18.22 0.58
CA ASP A 162 -13.01 -18.39 0.36
C ASP A 162 -12.42 -17.40 -0.67
N ILE A 163 -13.21 -17.06 -1.70
CA ILE A 163 -12.83 -16.12 -2.76
C ILE A 163 -12.81 -14.68 -2.23
N ILE A 164 -13.66 -14.38 -1.26
CA ILE A 164 -13.77 -13.06 -0.65
C ILE A 164 -12.60 -12.79 0.30
N MET A 165 -12.20 -13.76 1.13
CA MET A 165 -11.02 -13.62 1.99
C MET A 165 -9.78 -13.23 1.19
N SER A 166 -9.57 -13.88 0.03
CA SER A 166 -8.46 -13.56 -0.86
C SER A 166 -8.65 -12.25 -1.63
N SER A 167 -9.86 -11.97 -2.14
CA SER A 167 -10.15 -10.76 -2.92
C SER A 167 -10.17 -9.48 -2.08
N LEU A 168 -10.64 -9.54 -0.83
CA LEU A 168 -10.57 -8.44 0.13
C LEU A 168 -9.11 -8.11 0.48
N ALA A 169 -8.27 -9.13 0.70
CA ALA A 169 -6.85 -8.91 0.95
C ALA A 169 -6.17 -8.20 -0.22
N ILE A 170 -6.45 -8.62 -1.47
CA ILE A 170 -5.92 -7.98 -2.67
C ILE A 170 -6.42 -6.53 -2.79
N SER A 171 -7.70 -6.29 -2.52
CA SER A 171 -8.30 -4.96 -2.57
C SER A 171 -7.71 -4.02 -1.51
N LEU A 172 -7.42 -4.52 -0.31
CA LEU A 172 -6.75 -3.77 0.76
C LEU A 172 -5.29 -3.44 0.38
N ILE A 173 -4.55 -4.40 -0.18
CA ILE A 173 -3.19 -4.18 -0.69
C ILE A 173 -3.21 -3.10 -1.77
N TRP A 174 -4.14 -3.21 -2.71
CA TRP A 174 -4.32 -2.21 -3.77
C TRP A 174 -4.62 -0.82 -3.20
N GLY A 175 -5.56 -0.71 -2.25
CA GLY A 175 -5.91 0.56 -1.60
C GLY A 175 -4.74 1.18 -0.85
N PHE A 176 -3.94 0.36 -0.15
CA PHE A 176 -2.72 0.81 0.52
C PHE A 176 -1.65 1.33 -0.47
N LEU A 177 -1.46 0.63 -1.59
CA LEU A 177 -0.54 1.07 -2.65
C LEU A 177 -1.01 2.38 -3.28
N LEU A 178 -2.31 2.55 -3.54
CA LEU A 178 -2.90 3.79 -4.03
C LEU A 178 -2.64 4.95 -3.07
N PHE A 179 -2.90 4.74 -1.79
CA PHE A 179 -2.65 5.75 -0.76
C PHE A 179 -1.18 6.16 -0.70
N THR A 180 -0.26 5.19 -0.73
CA THR A 180 1.18 5.43 -0.71
C THR A 180 1.64 6.23 -1.95
N LEU A 181 1.15 5.87 -3.14
CA LEU A 181 1.46 6.58 -4.38
C LEU A 181 0.89 8.00 -4.39
N LEU A 182 -0.32 8.21 -3.87
CA LEU A 182 -0.92 9.54 -3.72
C LEU A 182 -0.09 10.44 -2.80
N LEU A 183 0.41 9.90 -1.68
CA LEU A 183 1.31 10.65 -0.79
C LEU A 183 2.61 11.04 -1.49
N LEU A 184 3.22 10.12 -2.24
CA LEU A 184 4.44 10.39 -2.99
C LEU A 184 4.20 11.43 -4.09
N PHE A 185 3.09 11.30 -4.82
CA PHE A 185 2.69 12.26 -5.83
C PHE A 185 2.45 13.65 -5.25
N TYR A 186 1.68 13.75 -4.15
CA TYR A 186 1.43 15.01 -3.45
C TYR A 186 2.73 15.65 -2.98
N LYS A 187 3.63 14.87 -2.37
CA LYS A 187 4.95 15.37 -1.92
C LYS A 187 5.76 15.91 -3.09
N SER A 188 5.82 15.19 -4.20
CA SER A 188 6.58 15.61 -5.39
C SER A 188 5.95 16.82 -6.07
N LEU A 189 4.61 16.91 -6.11
CA LEU A 189 3.88 18.08 -6.58
C LEU A 189 4.12 19.30 -5.70
N ALA A 190 4.06 19.15 -4.37
CA ALA A 190 4.28 20.23 -3.42
C ALA A 190 5.73 20.74 -3.42
N ILE A 191 6.72 19.87 -3.67
CA ILE A 191 8.11 20.29 -3.93
C ILE A 191 8.21 21.10 -5.23
N LYS A 192 7.52 20.67 -6.30
CA LYS A 192 7.53 21.36 -7.59
C LYS A 192 6.83 22.72 -7.56
N LEU A 193 5.74 22.83 -6.80
CA LEU A 193 4.97 24.07 -6.62
C LEU A 193 5.60 25.03 -5.59
N GLY A 194 6.70 24.64 -4.93
CA GLY A 194 7.38 25.49 -3.95
C GLY A 194 6.71 25.57 -2.58
N ILE A 195 5.61 24.83 -2.35
CA ILE A 195 4.86 24.83 -1.08
C ILE A 195 5.74 24.33 0.09
N PHE A 196 6.66 23.39 -0.17
CA PHE A 196 7.71 23.00 0.77
C PHE A 196 9.07 23.70 0.52
N SER A 197 9.22 24.40 -0.61
CA SER A 197 10.45 25.15 -0.84
C SER A 197 10.50 26.34 0.08
N ASP A 198 9.49 27.18 0.24
CA ASP A 198 9.58 28.42 1.03
C ASP A 198 10.15 28.27 2.47
N LYS A 199 9.94 27.14 3.16
CA LYS A 199 10.56 26.86 4.48
C LYS A 199 12.01 26.39 4.42
N VAL A 200 12.40 25.68 3.37
CA VAL A 200 13.80 25.26 3.13
C VAL A 200 14.56 26.36 2.37
N GLU A 201 13.87 27.11 1.51
CA GLU A 201 14.35 28.22 0.71
C GLU A 201 14.49 29.47 1.56
N SER A 202 13.69 29.75 2.59
CA SER A 202 14.06 30.81 3.57
C SER A 202 15.35 30.46 4.31
N ALA A 203 15.51 29.20 4.72
CA ALA A 203 16.76 28.72 5.33
C ALA A 203 17.94 28.63 4.34
N VAL A 204 17.69 28.63 3.02
CA VAL A 204 18.70 28.50 1.94
C VAL A 204 18.90 29.81 1.14
N LEU A 205 17.98 30.78 1.19
CA LEU A 205 18.06 32.12 0.58
C LEU A 205 18.72 33.10 1.54
N ASP A 206 18.55 32.95 2.86
CA ASP A 206 19.50 33.53 3.83
C ASP A 206 20.92 32.96 3.63
N TYR A 207 21.03 31.84 2.93
CA TYR A 207 22.26 31.11 2.65
C TYR A 207 22.86 31.43 1.27
N ASP A 208 22.10 32.09 0.38
CA ASP A 208 22.57 32.50 -0.95
C ASP A 208 23.38 33.81 -0.81
N LEU A 209 24.64 33.66 -0.41
CA LEU A 209 25.78 34.21 -1.16
C LEU A 209 25.80 35.74 -1.39
N GLY A 210 25.19 36.55 -0.53
CA GLY A 210 25.33 38.01 -0.58
C GLY A 210 26.61 38.56 0.06
N TYR A 211 27.10 37.94 1.15
CA TYR A 211 28.12 38.58 2.00
C TYR A 211 29.12 37.65 2.73
N LEU A 212 29.20 36.35 2.39
CA LEU A 212 30.10 35.42 3.08
C LEU A 212 31.19 34.89 2.14
N ASN A 213 32.43 35.29 2.38
CA ASN A 213 33.61 34.72 1.74
C ASN A 213 33.74 33.24 2.13
N VAL A 214 33.52 32.34 1.16
CA VAL A 214 33.63 30.89 1.35
C VAL A 214 35.10 30.48 1.20
N LEU A 215 35.66 29.87 2.25
CA LEU A 215 37.03 29.38 2.31
C LEU A 215 37.16 27.92 1.85
N TYR A 216 36.13 27.10 2.10
CA TYR A 216 36.11 25.70 1.71
C TYR A 216 34.69 25.13 1.61
N PHE A 217 34.53 24.13 0.74
CA PHE A 217 33.26 23.43 0.53
C PHE A 217 33.52 21.96 0.17
N ASP A 218 32.83 21.05 0.86
CA ASP A 218 32.77 19.63 0.52
C ASP A 218 31.33 19.08 0.64
N LYS A 219 31.17 17.75 0.67
CA LYS A 219 29.86 17.07 0.80
C LYS A 219 29.18 17.29 2.15
N TYR A 220 29.91 17.65 3.20
CA TYR A 220 29.39 17.73 4.56
C TYR A 220 29.51 19.12 5.19
N TRP A 221 30.43 19.95 4.70
CA TRP A 221 30.82 21.22 5.28
C TRP A 221 30.85 22.35 4.25
N THR A 222 30.38 23.52 4.68
CA THR A 222 30.70 24.82 4.09
C THR A 222 31.43 25.62 5.15
N ILE A 223 32.63 26.09 4.84
CA ILE A 223 33.51 26.80 5.77
C ILE A 223 33.70 28.21 5.21
N GLY A 224 33.22 29.21 5.94
CA GLY A 224 33.40 30.63 5.61
C GLY A 224 34.23 31.37 6.66
N GLU A 225 34.43 32.66 6.45
CA GLU A 225 35.18 33.52 7.38
C GLU A 225 34.50 33.71 8.74
N GLN A 226 33.16 33.63 8.79
CA GLN A 226 32.38 33.90 10.01
C GLN A 226 31.60 32.68 10.51
N HIS A 227 31.39 31.67 9.66
CA HIS A 227 30.50 30.55 9.95
C HIS A 227 31.07 29.22 9.43
N LEU A 228 30.81 28.15 10.19
CA LEU A 228 30.95 26.75 9.77
C LEU A 228 29.57 26.16 9.64
N ILE A 229 29.33 25.43 8.55
CA ILE A 229 28.00 24.92 8.29
C ILE A 229 28.04 23.46 7.87
N TYR A 230 27.31 22.64 8.61
CA TYR A 230 27.16 21.21 8.37
C TYR A 230 25.89 20.93 7.57
N HIS A 231 25.99 20.20 6.45
CA HIS A 231 24.89 19.98 5.51
C HIS A 231 24.64 18.49 5.16
N ASN A 232 24.53 17.63 6.18
CA ASN A 232 24.21 16.20 5.99
C ASN A 232 22.69 15.92 6.12
N LYS A 233 22.26 15.07 7.06
CA LYS A 233 20.83 14.81 7.36
C LYS A 233 20.16 15.98 8.07
N THR A 234 20.95 16.80 8.75
CA THR A 234 20.53 18.00 9.46
C THR A 234 21.41 19.16 9.03
N PHE A 235 20.82 20.36 9.02
CA PHE A 235 21.55 21.60 8.80
C PHE A 235 21.92 22.20 10.14
N LYS A 236 23.20 22.54 10.34
CA LYS A 236 23.68 23.19 11.55
C LYS A 236 24.65 24.31 11.21
N ILE A 237 24.33 25.54 11.61
CA ILE A 237 25.18 26.72 11.49
C ILE A 237 25.90 26.92 12.83
N LEU A 238 27.21 27.13 12.76
CA LEU A 238 28.09 27.35 13.90
C LEU A 238 28.87 28.64 13.64
N ASN A 239 28.80 29.62 14.54
CA ASN A 239 29.58 30.83 14.39
C ASN A 239 31.03 30.59 14.77
N ILE A 240 31.96 31.15 13.99
CA ILE A 240 33.40 31.11 14.30
C ILE A 240 33.69 31.82 15.62
N SER A 241 32.93 32.88 15.96
CA SER A 241 33.03 33.59 17.25
C SER A 241 32.81 32.70 18.47
N ASP A 242 32.06 31.61 18.30
CA ASP A 242 31.64 30.75 19.41
C ASP A 242 32.62 29.58 19.63
N ILE A 243 33.70 29.53 18.83
CA ILE A 243 34.76 28.56 18.97
C ILE A 243 35.56 28.85 20.25
N ARG A 244 35.60 27.87 21.15
CA ARG A 244 36.42 27.91 22.37
C ARG A 244 37.84 27.45 22.12
N GLU A 245 37.97 26.35 21.37
CA GLU A 245 39.25 25.69 21.18
C GLU A 245 39.28 24.90 19.88
N ILE A 246 40.46 24.81 19.28
CA ILE A 246 40.72 24.03 18.07
C ILE A 246 41.95 23.16 18.31
N HIS A 247 41.77 21.84 18.20
CA HIS A 247 42.82 20.84 18.25
C HIS A 247 43.10 20.29 16.86
N PHE A 248 44.34 19.94 16.58
CA PHE A 248 44.70 19.28 15.33
C PHE A 248 45.59 18.05 15.59
N PHE A 249 45.14 16.91 15.08
CA PHE A 249 45.84 15.63 15.23
C PHE A 249 45.63 14.79 13.96
N GLU A 250 46.70 14.21 13.40
CA GLU A 250 46.66 13.24 12.29
C GLU A 250 45.66 13.58 11.16
N ASN A 251 45.73 14.80 10.62
CA ASN A 251 44.85 15.32 9.54
C ASN A 251 43.38 15.52 9.94
N ARG A 252 43.12 15.75 11.21
CA ARG A 252 41.79 16.03 11.74
C ARG A 252 41.86 17.28 12.60
N MET A 253 40.99 18.24 12.29
CA MET A 253 40.72 19.39 13.13
C MET A 253 39.50 19.09 13.99
N ILE A 254 39.66 19.18 15.31
CA ILE A 254 38.57 19.06 16.27
C ILE A 254 38.27 20.46 16.80
N ILE A 255 37.05 20.93 16.61
CA ILE A 255 36.59 22.26 17.03
C ILE A 255 35.62 22.09 18.20
N TYR A 256 35.91 22.77 19.30
CA TYR A 256 35.10 22.80 20.50
C TYR A 256 34.33 24.12 20.61
N PHE A 257 33.03 23.98 20.81
CA PHE A 257 32.08 25.02 21.21
C PHE A 257 31.61 24.72 22.64
N GLU A 258 30.86 25.63 23.24
CA GLU A 258 30.41 25.52 24.64
C GLU A 258 29.77 24.18 25.01
N ASN A 259 28.86 23.67 24.17
CA ASN A 259 28.13 22.41 24.42
C ASN A 259 28.24 21.43 23.26
N TYR A 260 29.19 21.62 22.36
CA TYR A 260 29.26 20.87 21.11
C TYR A 260 30.70 20.76 20.63
N ARG A 261 31.06 19.60 20.08
CA ARG A 261 32.32 19.44 19.35
C ARG A 261 32.04 18.90 17.95
N THR A 262 32.85 19.32 17.00
CA THR A 262 32.83 18.79 15.63
C THR A 262 34.23 18.43 15.18
N THR A 263 34.32 17.51 14.22
CA THR A 263 35.58 17.07 13.63
C THR A 263 35.54 17.25 12.12
N ILE A 264 36.55 17.90 11.57
CA ILE A 264 36.71 18.16 10.14
C ILE A 264 38.04 17.55 9.69
N PHE A 265 37.99 16.69 8.69
CA PHE A 265 39.20 16.15 8.07
C PHE A 265 39.84 17.21 7.19
N THR A 266 41.09 17.56 7.48
CA THR A 266 41.79 18.61 6.75
C THR A 266 43.30 18.44 6.86
N SER A 267 44.03 19.02 5.92
CA SER A 267 45.50 19.06 5.97
C SER A 267 45.97 20.23 6.86
N GLN A 268 47.17 20.13 7.41
CA GLN A 268 47.76 21.21 8.21
C GLN A 268 47.83 22.55 7.45
N LYS A 269 48.12 22.50 6.13
CA LYS A 269 48.18 23.71 5.28
C LYS A 269 46.82 24.41 5.22
N GLN A 270 45.77 23.63 5.02
CA GLN A 270 44.41 24.15 4.88
C GLN A 270 43.85 24.65 6.22
N LEU A 271 44.16 23.97 7.32
CA LEU A 271 43.88 24.46 8.67
C LEU A 271 44.49 25.84 8.90
N ASN A 272 45.78 26.02 8.59
CA ASN A 272 46.46 27.29 8.80
C ASN A 272 45.80 28.43 8.02
N GLN A 273 45.36 28.17 6.79
CA GLN A 273 44.62 29.15 5.99
C GLN A 273 43.30 29.56 6.66
N TRP A 274 42.55 28.61 7.22
CA TRP A 274 41.30 28.92 7.92
C TRP A 274 41.54 29.72 9.21
N LEU A 275 42.54 29.33 10.00
CA LEU A 275 42.90 30.04 11.24
C LEU A 275 43.33 31.48 10.97
N GLU A 276 44.09 31.72 9.90
CA GLU A 276 44.46 33.07 9.47
C GLU A 276 43.23 33.90 9.11
N SER A 277 42.29 33.35 8.34
CA SER A 277 41.04 34.02 7.98
C SER A 277 40.16 34.32 9.18
N TRP A 278 40.12 33.43 10.18
CA TRP A 278 39.32 33.59 11.39
C TRP A 278 39.96 34.47 12.45
N LYS A 279 41.25 34.83 12.27
CA LYS A 279 42.06 35.57 13.26
C LYS A 279 42.08 34.88 14.63
N ILE A 280 41.96 33.54 14.67
CA ILE A 280 42.01 32.74 15.89
C ILE A 280 43.46 32.28 16.10
N GLN A 281 44.06 32.66 17.23
CA GLN A 281 45.37 32.14 17.63
C GLN A 281 45.23 30.70 18.15
N ARG A 282 46.14 29.82 17.69
CA ARG A 282 46.22 28.43 18.15
C ARG A 282 46.52 28.41 19.65
N ARG A 283 45.68 27.75 20.46
CA ARG A 283 46.11 27.29 21.78
C ARG A 283 46.78 25.94 21.58
N HIS A 284 48.11 25.91 21.64
CA HIS A 284 48.86 24.66 21.62
C HIS A 284 48.67 23.98 22.98
N TYR A 285 47.96 22.85 22.99
CA TYR A 285 48.22 21.80 23.94
C TYR A 285 48.79 20.64 23.15
N ASP A 286 50.10 20.41 23.32
CA ASP A 286 50.69 19.15 22.96
C ASP A 286 50.35 18.16 24.08
N GLU A 287 49.93 16.97 23.68
CA GLU A 287 49.50 15.80 24.46
C GLU A 287 48.02 15.68 24.86
N PRO A 288 47.40 14.49 24.63
CA PRO A 288 46.16 14.13 25.28
C PRO A 288 46.47 13.85 26.76
N VAL A 289 46.00 14.71 27.65
CA VAL A 289 45.90 14.33 29.05
C VAL A 289 44.80 13.26 29.13
N ASN A 290 45.23 11.99 29.11
CA ASN A 290 44.46 10.92 29.71
C ASN A 290 44.17 11.30 31.16
N GLN A 291 42.97 11.76 31.44
CA GLN A 291 42.42 11.80 32.79
C GLN A 291 41.03 11.17 32.76
N LEU A 292 41.03 9.93 33.27
CA LEU A 292 39.96 9.14 33.90
C LEU A 292 38.56 9.75 33.95
#